data_AF-A0A965LSY6-F1
#
_entry.id   AF-A0A965LSY6-F1
#
_cell.length_a   1.000
_cell.length_b   1.000
_cell.length_c   1.000
_cell.angle_alpha   90.00
_cell.angle_beta   90.00
_cell.angle_gamma   90.00
#
_symmetry.space_group_name_H-M   'P 1'
#
loop_
_entity.id
_entity.type
_entity.pdbx_description
1 polymer ?
#
loop_
_entity_poly.entity_id
_entity_poly.type
_entity_poly.pdbx_seq_one_letter_code
_entity_poly.pdbx_strand_id
1 'polypeptide(L)'
;MPKRDWWYVDTWVDPKAQIAKIATESQYAAGTPKISFYSRTVLLRPVLQDLEEGLHSLIQENTCSCGLRIKKSDNLLAIIDSKHHRNHITLEPEPNPKFRGLVARRIAAPFLHGNDAHPVDMLWDRIINSA
;
A
#
# COMPACT_ATOMS: atom_id res chain seq x y z
N MET A 1 10.37 -24.64 -12.54
CA MET A 1 10.85 -23.72 -11.49
C MET A 1 9.86 -23.76 -10.34
N PRO A 2 10.28 -24.04 -9.09
CA PRO A 2 9.39 -23.85 -7.96
C PRO A 2 8.91 -22.40 -7.95
N LYS A 3 7.59 -22.19 -7.93
CA LYS A 3 7.02 -20.83 -7.87
C LYS A 3 7.46 -20.21 -6.55
N ARG A 4 8.14 -19.06 -6.60
CA ARG A 4 8.49 -18.28 -5.41
C ARG A 4 7.20 -17.91 -4.68
N ASP A 5 7.20 -18.01 -3.35
CA ASP A 5 6.07 -17.58 -2.51
C ASP A 5 6.03 -16.06 -2.29
N TRP A 6 6.93 -15.32 -2.94
CA TRP A 6 6.99 -13.86 -2.90
C TRP A 6 7.52 -13.27 -4.23
N TRP A 7 7.18 -12.02 -4.49
CA TRP A 7 7.69 -11.19 -5.58
C TRP A 7 7.53 -9.70 -5.24
N TYR A 8 8.12 -8.81 -6.04
CA TYR A 8 7.90 -7.36 -5.90
C TYR A 8 6.95 -6.85 -6.98
N VAL A 9 6.11 -5.88 -6.62
CA VAL A 9 5.33 -5.09 -7.56
C VAL A 9 5.94 -3.69 -7.69
N ASP A 10 6.03 -3.20 -8.93
CA ASP A 10 6.69 -1.92 -9.22
C ASP A 10 5.74 -0.72 -9.12
N THR A 11 4.44 -0.97 -9.05
CA THR A 11 3.40 0.06 -8.91
C THR A 11 3.57 0.90 -7.64
N TRP A 12 4.34 0.47 -6.65
CA TRP A 12 4.54 1.19 -5.39
C TRP A 12 5.93 1.80 -5.23
N VAL A 13 6.80 1.69 -6.25
CA VAL A 13 8.19 2.15 -6.18
C VAL A 13 8.30 3.68 -6.21
N ASP A 14 7.54 4.33 -7.09
CA ASP A 14 7.50 5.80 -7.17
C ASP A 14 6.03 6.29 -7.15
N PRO A 15 5.40 6.31 -5.95
CA PRO A 15 4.02 6.74 -5.81
C PRO A 15 3.87 8.24 -6.14
N LYS A 16 4.92 9.04 -5.90
CA LYS A 16 4.90 10.49 -6.18
C LYS A 16 4.83 10.77 -7.67
N ALA A 17 5.68 10.14 -8.49
CA ALA A 17 5.62 10.30 -9.94
C ALA A 17 4.32 9.75 -10.53
N GLN A 18 3.79 8.65 -9.99
CA GLN A 18 2.50 8.12 -10.43
C GLN A 18 1.33 9.04 -10.12
N ILE A 19 1.27 9.61 -8.91
CA ILE A 19 0.26 10.61 -8.54
C ILE A 19 0.37 11.82 -9.47
N ALA A 20 1.58 12.32 -9.74
CA ALA A 20 1.81 13.44 -10.65
C ALA A 20 1.35 13.12 -12.08
N LYS A 21 1.68 11.93 -12.60
CA LYS A 21 1.22 11.46 -13.91
C LYS A 21 -0.30 11.42 -13.99
N ILE A 22 -0.96 10.84 -12.98
CA ILE A 22 -2.43 10.77 -12.91
C ILE A 22 -3.03 12.17 -12.84
N ALA A 23 -2.41 13.11 -12.11
CA ALA A 23 -2.86 14.49 -12.04
C ALA A 23 -2.81 15.16 -13.41
N THR A 24 -1.70 15.02 -14.14
CA THR A 24 -1.53 15.53 -15.51
C THR A 24 -2.57 14.92 -16.46
N GLU A 25 -2.74 13.60 -16.46
CA GLU A 25 -3.75 12.93 -17.29
C GLU A 25 -5.19 13.38 -16.96
N SER A 26 -5.48 13.61 -15.68
CA SER A 26 -6.79 14.10 -15.24
C SER A 26 -7.04 15.56 -15.64
N GLN A 27 -5.98 16.37 -15.79
CA GLN A 27 -6.05 17.74 -16.29
C GLN A 27 -6.19 17.81 -17.82
N TYR A 28 -5.69 16.83 -18.58
CA TYR A 28 -5.87 16.75 -20.04
C TYR A 28 -7.22 16.17 -20.49
N ALA A 29 -7.92 15.49 -19.59
CA ALA A 29 -9.27 15.02 -19.86
C ALA A 29 -10.27 16.07 -19.36
N ALA A 30 -10.38 17.19 -20.08
CA ALA A 30 -11.41 18.22 -19.86
C ALA A 30 -12.78 17.54 -19.65
N GLY A 31 -13.34 17.66 -18.44
CA GLY A 31 -14.60 17.03 -18.04
C GLY A 31 -14.49 15.80 -17.14
N THR A 32 -13.28 15.33 -16.78
CA THR A 32 -13.14 14.20 -15.86
C THR A 32 -13.42 14.64 -14.41
N PRO A 33 -14.38 14.01 -13.69
CA PRO A 33 -14.71 14.40 -12.32
C PRO A 33 -13.52 14.23 -11.38
N LYS A 34 -13.39 15.10 -10.37
CA LYS A 34 -12.43 14.97 -9.26
C LYS A 34 -12.41 13.54 -8.69
N ILE A 35 -13.57 12.88 -8.66
CA ILE A 35 -13.77 11.48 -8.22
C ILE A 35 -12.84 10.50 -8.96
N SER A 36 -12.61 10.68 -10.27
CA SER A 36 -11.73 9.79 -11.04
C SER A 36 -10.26 9.95 -10.66
N PHE A 37 -9.82 11.16 -10.31
CA PHE A 37 -8.47 11.37 -9.80
C PHE A 37 -8.31 10.73 -8.42
N TYR A 38 -9.31 10.93 -7.54
CA TYR A 38 -9.32 10.31 -6.21
C TYR A 38 -9.30 8.78 -6.29
N SER A 39 -10.16 8.16 -7.10
CA SER A 39 -10.22 6.69 -7.21
C SER A 39 -8.91 6.08 -7.70
N ARG A 40 -8.22 6.75 -8.62
CA ARG A 40 -6.92 6.31 -9.15
C ARG A 40 -5.75 6.51 -8.19
N THR A 41 -5.87 7.43 -7.23
CA THR A 41 -4.79 7.76 -6.28
C THR A 41 -5.03 7.26 -4.86
N VAL A 42 -6.18 6.63 -4.59
CA VAL A 42 -6.64 6.25 -3.24
C VAL A 42 -5.65 5.33 -2.51
N LEU A 43 -4.98 4.42 -3.23
CA LEU A 43 -3.95 3.54 -2.67
C LEU A 43 -2.54 4.15 -2.77
N LEU A 44 -2.26 5.01 -3.76
CA LEU A 44 -0.94 5.61 -3.93
C LEU A 44 -0.60 6.60 -2.80
N ARG A 45 -1.60 7.30 -2.25
CA ARG A 45 -1.43 8.24 -1.15
C ARG A 45 -0.94 7.58 0.16
N PRO A 46 -1.57 6.52 0.67
CA PRO A 46 -1.07 5.83 1.86
C PRO A 46 0.31 5.21 1.64
N VAL A 47 0.61 4.72 0.43
CA VAL A 47 1.96 4.23 0.09
C VAL A 47 2.98 5.36 0.13
N LEU A 48 2.65 6.53 -0.40
CA LEU A 48 3.52 7.71 -0.32
C LEU A 48 3.79 8.11 1.13
N GLN A 49 2.75 8.15 1.97
CA GLN A 49 2.89 8.48 3.38
C GLN A 49 3.79 7.47 4.12
N ASP A 50 3.62 6.18 3.85
CA ASP A 50 4.46 5.11 4.36
C ASP A 50 5.93 5.27 3.94
N LEU A 51 6.18 5.61 2.67
CA LEU A 51 7.52 5.88 2.16
C LEU A 51 8.15 7.09 2.87
N GLU A 52 7.40 8.17 3.05
CA GLU A 52 7.86 9.41 3.71
C GLU A 52 8.19 9.19 5.19
N GLU A 53 7.42 8.33 5.87
CA GLU A 53 7.63 7.98 7.28
C GLU A 53 8.59 6.79 7.48
N GLY A 54 9.01 6.13 6.40
CA GLY A 54 9.84 4.92 6.47
C GLY A 54 9.12 3.75 7.16
N LEU A 55 7.81 3.62 6.93
CA LEU A 55 6.93 2.63 7.54
C LEU A 55 6.33 1.68 6.51
N HIS A 56 6.24 0.42 6.89
CA HIS A 56 5.65 -0.66 6.11
C HIS A 56 4.20 -0.88 6.56
N SER A 57 3.30 -1.04 5.61
CA SER A 57 1.93 -1.46 5.89
C SER A 57 1.31 -2.20 4.72
N LEU A 58 0.14 -2.78 4.97
CA LEU A 58 -0.64 -3.44 3.93
C LEU A 58 -1.34 -2.41 3.03
N ILE A 59 -1.15 -2.54 1.72
CA ILE A 59 -1.89 -1.75 0.71
C ILE A 59 -2.93 -2.58 -0.06
N GLN A 60 -2.76 -3.91 -0.07
CA GLN A 60 -3.72 -4.90 -0.57
C GLN A 60 -3.52 -6.19 0.25
N GLU A 61 -4.49 -7.12 0.27
CA GLU A 61 -4.51 -8.33 1.15
C GLU A 61 -3.21 -9.12 1.33
N ASN A 62 -2.23 -9.00 0.43
CA ASN A 62 -0.91 -9.65 0.55
C ASN A 62 0.23 -8.78 0.01
N THR A 63 0.08 -7.47 0.00
CA THR A 63 1.06 -6.55 -0.61
C THR A 63 1.39 -5.43 0.35
N CYS A 64 2.68 -5.32 0.67
CA CYS A 64 3.23 -4.23 1.47
C CYS A 64 3.39 -2.97 0.62
N SER A 65 3.35 -1.81 1.25
CA SER A 65 3.70 -0.51 0.67
C SER A 65 5.13 -0.46 0.10
N CYS A 66 6.05 -1.32 0.54
CA CYS A 66 7.38 -1.44 -0.08
C CYS A 66 7.35 -2.17 -1.44
N GLY A 67 6.21 -2.71 -1.86
CA GLY A 67 6.09 -3.50 -3.09
C GLY A 67 6.25 -5.00 -2.88
N LEU A 68 6.66 -5.47 -1.71
CA LEU A 68 6.67 -6.90 -1.41
C LEU A 68 5.26 -7.46 -1.51
N ARG A 69 5.07 -8.47 -2.35
CA ARG A 69 3.86 -9.27 -2.44
C ARG A 69 4.17 -10.71 -2.09
N ILE A 70 3.44 -11.25 -1.12
CA ILE A 70 3.48 -12.67 -0.80
C ILE A 70 2.34 -13.39 -1.51
N LYS A 71 2.53 -14.68 -1.78
CA LYS A 71 1.45 -15.55 -2.20
C LYS A 71 0.40 -15.60 -1.08
N LYS A 72 -0.88 -15.73 -1.47
CA LYS A 72 -1.99 -15.84 -0.52
C LYS A 72 -1.65 -16.89 0.54
N SER A 73 -1.75 -16.49 1.79
CA SER A 73 -1.44 -17.28 2.99
C SER A 73 -2.58 -17.13 3.98
N ASP A 74 -2.88 -18.20 4.73
CA ASP A 74 -3.83 -18.14 5.85
C ASP A 74 -3.17 -17.57 7.14
N ASN A 75 -1.83 -17.53 7.18
CA ASN A 75 -1.10 -16.84 8.25
C ASN A 75 -1.15 -15.32 8.01
N LEU A 76 -1.92 -14.62 8.83
CA LEU A 76 -2.07 -13.16 8.81
C LEU A 76 -0.74 -12.42 9.02
N LEU A 77 0.20 -12.99 9.78
CA LEU A 77 1.49 -12.38 10.06
C LEU A 77 2.54 -12.61 8.96
N ALA A 78 2.25 -13.45 7.96
CA ALA A 78 3.23 -13.82 6.92
C ALA A 78 3.83 -12.62 6.17
N ILE A 79 3.10 -11.51 6.07
CA ILE A 79 3.62 -10.29 5.45
C ILE A 79 4.60 -9.55 6.36
N ILE A 80 4.39 -9.56 7.68
CA ILE A 80 5.29 -8.93 8.66
C ILE A 80 6.56 -9.77 8.83
N ASP A 81 6.40 -11.09 8.96
CA ASP A 81 7.51 -12.03 9.20
C ASP A 81 8.44 -12.21 7.99
N SER A 82 8.05 -11.70 6.83
CA SER A 82 8.83 -11.84 5.61
C SER A 82 10.13 -11.03 5.67
N LYS A 83 11.26 -11.73 5.61
CA LYS A 83 12.61 -11.13 5.45
C LYS A 83 12.84 -10.42 4.10
N HIS A 84 11.84 -10.39 3.23
CA HIS A 84 11.93 -9.83 1.88
C HIS A 84 11.36 -8.41 1.79
N HIS A 85 11.21 -7.73 2.92
CA HIS A 85 10.97 -6.28 2.89
C HIS A 85 12.19 -5.58 2.32
N ARG A 86 11.92 -4.46 1.65
CA ARG A 86 12.95 -3.59 1.11
C ARG A 86 12.73 -2.17 1.60
N ASN A 87 13.82 -1.43 1.72
CA ASN A 87 13.76 -0.03 2.01
C ASN A 87 13.03 0.70 0.88
N HIS A 88 12.13 1.62 1.23
CA HIS A 88 11.29 2.30 0.24
C HIS A 88 12.07 3.21 -0.72
N ILE A 89 13.27 3.66 -0.33
CA ILE A 89 14.10 4.58 -1.11
C ILE A 89 15.16 3.82 -1.88
N THR A 90 15.94 2.98 -1.20
CA THR A 90 17.07 2.28 -1.84
C THR A 90 16.63 1.05 -2.61
N LEU A 91 15.45 0.50 -2.32
CA LEU A 91 14.91 -0.77 -2.84
C LEU A 91 15.74 -2.01 -2.49
N GLU A 92 16.76 -1.83 -1.65
CA GLU A 92 17.59 -2.89 -1.09
C GLU A 92 16.87 -3.59 0.08
N PRO A 93 17.22 -4.85 0.40
CA PRO A 93 16.66 -5.56 1.55
C PRO A 93 16.76 -4.75 2.84
N GLU A 94 15.65 -4.65 3.57
CA GLU A 94 15.58 -3.92 4.85
C GLU A 94 15.72 -4.94 6.00
N PRO A 95 16.84 -4.92 6.76
CA PRO A 95 17.03 -5.86 7.86
C PRO A 95 16.08 -5.62 9.03
N ASN A 96 15.63 -4.37 9.25
CA ASN A 96 14.77 -4.02 10.37
C ASN A 96 13.58 -3.16 9.90
N PRO A 97 12.62 -3.73 9.15
CA PRO A 97 11.49 -2.98 8.64
C PRO A 97 10.64 -2.49 9.81
N LYS A 98 10.35 -1.18 9.81
CA LYS A 98 9.42 -0.58 10.76
C LYS A 98 8.02 -0.70 10.20
N PHE A 99 7.08 -1.19 11.00
CA PHE A 99 5.69 -1.34 10.58
C PHE A 99 4.83 -0.20 11.13
N ARG A 100 3.85 0.23 10.35
CA ARG A 100 2.86 1.20 10.81
C ARG A 100 2.00 0.60 11.92
N GLY A 101 1.64 1.41 12.92
CA GLY A 101 0.64 1.01 13.92
C GLY A 101 -0.77 0.91 13.34
N LEU A 102 -1.77 0.98 14.22
CA LEU A 102 -3.18 1.00 13.82
C LEU A 102 -3.48 2.22 12.94
N VAL A 103 -4.30 2.01 11.91
CA VAL A 103 -4.62 3.05 10.91
C VAL A 103 -6.08 3.42 10.85
N ALA A 104 -7.00 2.49 11.13
CA ALA A 104 -8.46 2.62 11.10
C ALA A 104 -9.07 3.09 9.76
N ARG A 105 -8.67 4.23 9.19
CA ARG A 105 -9.32 4.90 8.04
C ARG A 105 -8.33 5.69 7.15
N ARG A 106 -7.22 5.06 6.78
CA ARG A 106 -6.18 5.70 5.98
C ARG A 106 -6.52 5.71 4.48
N ILE A 107 -7.10 4.63 3.98
CA ILE A 107 -7.56 4.50 2.61
C ILE A 107 -8.98 5.08 2.53
N ALA A 108 -9.07 6.37 2.24
CA ALA A 108 -10.35 7.07 2.09
C ALA A 108 -11.05 6.65 0.78
N ALA A 109 -12.01 5.74 0.83
CA ALA A 109 -12.84 5.44 -0.33
C ALA A 109 -14.00 6.44 -0.43
N PRO A 110 -14.13 7.22 -1.51
CA PRO A 110 -15.20 8.21 -1.66
C PRO A 110 -16.62 7.60 -1.73
N PHE A 111 -16.74 6.28 -1.85
CA PHE A 111 -18.00 5.54 -1.84
C PHE A 111 -18.29 4.81 -0.51
N LEU A 112 -17.34 4.81 0.41
CA LEU A 112 -17.56 4.38 1.78
C LEU A 112 -18.15 5.60 2.52
N HIS A 113 -19.33 5.44 3.11
CA HIS A 113 -19.90 6.49 3.97
C HIS A 113 -18.84 6.82 5.04
N GLY A 114 -18.55 8.11 5.27
CA GLY A 114 -17.30 8.61 5.87
C GLY A 114 -16.82 8.05 7.23
N ASN A 115 -17.49 7.04 7.77
CA ASN A 115 -17.07 6.24 8.92
C ASN A 115 -16.60 4.81 8.62
N ASP A 116 -16.76 4.29 7.41
CA ASP A 116 -16.41 2.91 7.09
C ASP A 116 -14.92 2.79 6.76
N ALA A 117 -14.24 1.89 7.47
CA ALA A 117 -12.86 1.55 7.23
C ALA A 117 -12.72 0.75 5.92
N HIS A 118 -11.67 1.00 5.15
CA HIS A 118 -11.38 0.18 3.99
C HIS A 118 -11.00 -1.25 4.43
N PRO A 119 -11.42 -2.32 3.72
CA PRO A 119 -11.13 -3.70 4.13
C PRO A 119 -9.63 -4.00 4.34
N VAL A 120 -8.76 -3.34 3.56
CA VAL A 120 -7.31 -3.45 3.71
C VAL A 120 -6.83 -2.83 5.04
N ASP A 121 -7.36 -1.68 5.43
CA ASP A 121 -7.00 -1.05 6.71
C ASP A 121 -7.50 -1.88 7.88
N MET A 122 -8.72 -2.44 7.78
CA MET A 122 -9.25 -3.38 8.79
C MET A 122 -8.39 -4.63 8.92
N LEU A 123 -7.92 -5.17 7.78
CA LEU A 123 -7.02 -6.32 7.77
C LEU A 123 -5.66 -5.97 8.38
N TRP A 124 -5.12 -4.80 8.06
CA TRP A 124 -3.89 -4.30 8.68
C TRP A 124 -4.02 -4.18 10.19
N ASP A 125 -5.09 -3.55 10.67
CA ASP A 125 -5.34 -3.40 12.11
C ASP A 125 -5.48 -4.75 12.81
N ARG A 126 -6.10 -5.75 12.16
CA ARG A 126 -6.15 -7.12 12.68
C ARG A 126 -4.76 -7.76 12.77
N ILE A 127 -3.93 -7.59 11.76
CA ILE A 127 -2.54 -8.07 11.74
C ILE A 127 -1.75 -7.44 12.90
N ILE A 128 -1.79 -6.12 13.03
CA ILE A 128 -1.07 -5.38 14.07
C ILE A 128 -1.54 -5.76 15.47
N ASN A 129 -2.84 -5.99 15.68
CA ASN A 129 -3.33 -6.48 16.98
C ASN A 129 -2.95 -7.94 17.29
N SER A 130 -2.47 -8.69 16.31
CA SER A 130 -2.07 -10.10 16.46
C SER A 130 -0.56 -10.30 16.54
N ALA A 131 0.24 -9.24 16.33
CA ALA A 131 1.70 -9.24 16.36
C ALA A 131 2.21 -8.82 17.75
#